data_AF-A0A4Q5ANB4-F1
#
_entry.id   AF-A0A4Q5ANB4-F1
#
_cell.length_a   1.000
_cell.length_b   1.000
_cell.length_c   1.000
_cell.angle_alpha   90.00
_cell.angle_beta   90.00
_cell.angle_gamma   90.00
#
_symmetry.space_group_name_H-M   'P 1'
#
loop_
_entity.id
_entity.type
_entity.pdbx_description
1 polymer ?
#
loop_
_entity_poly.entity_id
_entity_poly.type
_entity_poly.pdbx_seq_one_letter_code
_entity_poly.pdbx_strand_id
1 'polypeptide(L)'
;MSNQYRKPKGAPNSAGGQYDNKPDMGLTGLPDLDPVSMTISELTATMRENAVREPRVCKTEQETLRLLAQAATVRIEPSGFVLEDEHGEVVFREINDGPMLDKTVMRGDKRVRGAVRDVLRGRLEGVPAADRRRMVKAAWRAATPYERRRTIDASPWRRYVPATSIANSLRRRKDADRAAQVLIDLHYEDAAAAANVIRNGYPGPGDARAAWKFINYTKIERYDKDVVDKATGKIMHHKGDAVREMGLVNKMVPGTRRYELDEQGRRVKVPGMVNKPAAKGMAARSYLRMMFQPTNGVPSREQTKQIVRAFRELDDAPDLQAQAFWEMCYGNGSVPNPHGDLQFAKDLIRMHGKGAGVDLIDGASGARGGQGNMARMAAYHKVLSPEAARIFLEMEPGDARVAHTRRTRRVRNKVTGVMEDRLPARLTEMRSFIHAVYEI
;
A
#
# COMPACT_ATOMS: atom_id res chain seq x y z
N MET A 1 21.74 28.64 -0.97
CA MET A 1 21.06 28.47 -2.27
C MET A 1 20.66 27.00 -2.41
N SER A 2 19.36 26.71 -2.40
CA SER A 2 18.83 25.35 -2.33
C SER A 2 19.00 24.61 -3.67
N ASN A 3 19.72 23.49 -3.65
CA ASN A 3 19.76 22.53 -4.77
C ASN A 3 18.38 21.86 -4.91
N GLN A 4 17.41 22.58 -5.47
CA GLN A 4 16.18 21.96 -5.99
C GLN A 4 16.55 21.14 -7.21
N TYR A 5 16.43 19.82 -7.09
CA TYR A 5 16.54 18.89 -8.22
C TYR A 5 15.50 19.27 -9.29
N ARG A 6 15.96 19.84 -10.41
CA ARG A 6 15.09 20.24 -11.52
C ARG A 6 14.37 19.03 -12.12
N LYS A 7 13.03 19.12 -12.17
CA LYS A 7 12.14 18.22 -12.92
C LYS A 7 12.67 18.02 -14.36
N PRO A 8 12.80 16.79 -14.88
CA PRO A 8 13.15 16.58 -16.29
C PRO A 8 12.08 17.16 -17.23
N LYS A 9 12.51 17.81 -18.31
CA LYS A 9 11.63 18.35 -19.36
C LYS A 9 10.70 17.26 -19.88
N GLY A 10 9.38 17.49 -19.83
CA GLY A 10 8.35 16.59 -20.39
C GLY A 10 7.50 15.80 -19.39
N ALA A 11 7.75 15.89 -18.08
CA ALA A 11 6.81 15.33 -17.09
C ALA A 11 5.54 16.22 -17.00
N PRO A 12 4.32 15.66 -17.06
CA PRO A 12 3.08 16.44 -17.09
C PRO A 12 3.02 17.40 -15.89
N ASN A 13 2.61 18.64 -16.15
CA ASN A 13 2.22 19.60 -15.13
C ASN A 13 0.75 19.29 -14.81
N SER A 14 0.43 19.19 -13.51
CA SER A 14 -0.91 19.05 -12.93
C SER A 14 -1.54 17.64 -12.84
N ALA A 15 -2.09 17.43 -11.63
CA ALA A 15 -3.19 16.57 -11.22
C ALA A 15 -3.10 15.04 -11.43
N GLY A 16 -2.93 14.32 -10.32
CA GLY A 16 -3.24 12.89 -10.22
C GLY A 16 -4.70 12.68 -10.64
N GLY A 17 -4.86 11.86 -11.68
CA GLY A 17 -6.16 11.49 -12.23
C GLY A 17 -6.99 10.81 -11.15
N GLN A 18 -8.28 11.10 -11.17
CA GLN A 18 -9.32 10.53 -10.34
C GLN A 18 -9.69 9.12 -10.82
N TYR A 19 -10.55 8.40 -10.09
CA TYR A 19 -11.98 8.17 -10.42
C TYR A 19 -12.68 7.14 -9.50
N ASP A 20 -14.03 7.07 -9.47
CA ASP A 20 -14.91 6.30 -8.54
C ASP A 20 -16.11 5.68 -9.31
N ASN A 21 -16.69 4.50 -9.02
CA ASN A 21 -17.90 4.29 -8.16
C ASN A 21 -18.62 2.95 -8.56
N LYS A 22 -19.58 2.30 -7.85
CA LYS A 22 -20.51 2.68 -6.77
C LYS A 22 -21.23 1.46 -6.10
N PRO A 23 -21.83 1.65 -4.90
CA PRO A 23 -22.76 0.77 -4.15
C PRO A 23 -24.21 1.32 -4.07
N ASP A 24 -25.12 0.69 -3.28
CA ASP A 24 -26.17 1.33 -2.45
C ASP A 24 -26.97 0.38 -1.51
N MET A 25 -27.71 1.04 -0.59
CA MET A 25 -28.80 0.63 0.35
C MET A 25 -28.28 0.33 1.78
N GLY A 26 -28.61 1.01 2.90
CA GLY A 26 -29.67 1.95 3.30
C GLY A 26 -30.52 1.33 4.43
N LEU A 27 -30.57 1.90 5.66
CA LEU A 27 -31.53 1.66 6.78
C LEU A 27 -30.97 2.36 8.06
N THR A 28 -31.55 3.39 8.70
CA THR A 28 -32.75 3.54 9.57
C THR A 28 -32.95 2.49 10.68
N GLY A 29 -32.76 2.94 11.94
CA GLY A 29 -33.41 2.43 13.16
C GLY A 29 -32.53 1.64 14.14
N LEU A 30 -32.42 2.12 15.40
CA LEU A 30 -32.56 1.38 16.69
C LEU A 30 -31.97 2.19 17.91
N PRO A 31 -32.32 1.84 19.17
CA PRO A 31 -32.68 2.76 20.26
C PRO A 31 -31.65 2.89 21.40
N ASP A 32 -31.95 3.81 22.32
CA ASP A 32 -31.24 4.10 23.59
C ASP A 32 -31.02 2.87 24.49
N LEU A 33 -29.80 2.76 25.05
CA LEU A 33 -29.49 1.94 26.22
C LEU A 33 -28.56 2.71 27.19
N ASP A 34 -29.02 2.83 28.42
CA ASP A 34 -28.42 3.48 29.60
C ASP A 34 -27.44 2.52 30.36
N PRO A 35 -26.64 2.93 31.37
CA PRO A 35 -25.20 2.73 31.35
C PRO A 35 -24.69 2.16 32.68
N VAL A 36 -24.72 0.85 32.91
CA VAL A 36 -24.08 0.29 34.12
C VAL A 36 -23.48 -1.08 33.85
N SER A 37 -22.20 -1.11 33.51
CA SER A 37 -21.26 -2.15 33.97
C SER A 37 -19.87 -1.89 33.39
N MET A 38 -18.89 -1.65 34.28
CA MET A 38 -17.43 -1.71 34.08
C MET A 38 -16.89 -1.09 32.78
N THR A 39 -16.09 -0.01 32.92
CA THR A 39 -15.55 0.68 31.75
C THR A 39 -14.77 -0.28 30.85
N ILE A 40 -15.11 -0.30 29.56
CA ILE A 40 -14.42 -1.06 28.51
C ILE A 40 -12.90 -0.79 28.56
N SER A 41 -12.49 0.39 29.03
CA SER A 41 -11.09 0.76 29.28
C SER A 41 -10.36 -0.14 30.28
N GLU A 42 -11.00 -0.61 31.35
CA GLU A 42 -10.36 -1.46 32.37
C GLU A 42 -10.19 -2.91 31.88
N LEU A 43 -11.20 -3.43 31.17
CA LEU A 43 -11.15 -4.75 30.53
C LEU A 43 -10.14 -4.82 29.38
N THR A 44 -9.98 -3.72 28.64
CA THR A 44 -9.07 -3.66 27.49
C THR A 44 -7.64 -3.32 27.85
N ALA A 45 -7.35 -2.71 29.00
CA ALA A 45 -5.97 -2.43 29.44
C ALA A 45 -5.15 -3.72 29.64
N THR A 46 -5.75 -4.75 30.25
CA THR A 46 -5.14 -6.08 30.42
C THR A 46 -5.04 -6.84 29.09
N MET A 47 -5.95 -6.62 28.15
CA MET A 47 -5.84 -7.19 26.80
C MET A 47 -4.78 -6.48 25.95
N ARG A 48 -4.55 -5.17 26.16
CA ARG A 48 -3.54 -4.36 25.45
C ARG A 48 -2.11 -4.73 25.83
N GLU A 49 -1.84 -5.04 27.10
CA GLU A 49 -0.53 -5.59 27.51
C GLU A 49 -0.24 -6.94 26.82
N ASN A 50 -1.28 -7.75 26.58
CA ASN A 50 -1.15 -9.06 25.94
C ASN A 50 -1.15 -9.02 24.40
N ALA A 51 -1.78 -8.01 23.77
CA ALA A 51 -1.94 -7.92 22.31
C ALA A 51 -0.71 -7.35 21.56
N VAL A 52 0.19 -6.65 22.24
CA VAL A 52 1.43 -6.12 21.62
C VAL A 52 2.50 -7.21 21.60
N ARG A 53 2.45 -8.07 20.56
CA ARG A 53 3.31 -9.23 20.32
C ARG A 53 3.20 -10.30 21.40
N GLU A 54 2.25 -11.22 21.25
CA GLU A 54 2.50 -12.57 21.74
C GLU A 54 3.82 -13.08 21.12
N PRO A 55 4.87 -13.32 21.91
CA PRO A 55 6.06 -13.96 21.40
C PRO A 55 5.62 -15.36 21.00
N ARG A 56 5.54 -15.65 19.69
CA ARG A 56 5.35 -17.02 19.22
C ARG A 56 6.38 -17.89 19.92
N VAL A 57 5.90 -18.81 20.74
CA VAL A 57 6.75 -19.70 21.54
C VAL A 57 7.70 -20.40 20.59
N CYS A 58 9.01 -20.29 20.85
CA CYS A 58 10.02 -21.00 20.08
C CYS A 58 10.55 -22.12 20.96
N LYS A 59 10.78 -23.30 20.36
CA LYS A 59 11.55 -24.36 21.00
C LYS A 59 12.93 -23.84 21.35
N THR A 60 13.51 -24.37 22.42
CA THR A 60 14.85 -23.98 22.83
C THR A 60 15.88 -24.39 21.77
N GLU A 61 17.07 -23.78 21.83
CA GLU A 61 18.18 -24.17 20.95
C GLU A 61 18.52 -25.66 21.11
N GLN A 62 18.55 -26.16 22.35
CA GLN A 62 18.85 -27.57 22.66
C GLN A 62 17.78 -28.52 22.12
N GLU A 63 16.50 -28.19 22.29
CA GLU A 63 15.40 -28.98 21.72
C GLU A 63 15.47 -29.01 20.19
N THR A 64 15.72 -27.86 19.57
CA THR A 64 15.85 -27.76 18.11
C THR A 64 17.03 -28.59 17.60
N LEU A 65 18.17 -28.57 18.30
CA LEU A 65 19.33 -29.40 17.97
C LEU A 65 19.02 -30.90 18.07
N ARG A 66 18.33 -31.34 19.13
CA ARG A 66 17.93 -32.75 19.31
C ARG A 66 17.01 -33.22 18.19
N LEU A 67 16.00 -32.42 17.85
CA LEU A 67 15.06 -32.75 16.76
C LEU A 67 15.76 -32.82 15.41
N LEU A 68 16.70 -31.89 15.13
CA LEU A 68 17.49 -31.93 13.90
C LEU A 68 18.47 -33.12 13.87
N ALA A 69 19.01 -33.55 15.01
CA ALA A 69 19.88 -34.72 15.08
C ALA A 69 19.13 -36.02 14.75
N GLN A 70 17.85 -36.11 15.10
CA GLN A 70 16.98 -37.25 14.79
C GLN A 70 16.45 -37.24 13.35
N ALA A 71 16.32 -36.07 12.74
CA ALA A 71 15.88 -35.93 11.37
C ALA A 71 16.95 -36.50 10.41
N ALA A 72 16.55 -37.18 9.35
CA ALA A 72 17.38 -37.43 8.17
C ALA A 72 17.11 -36.40 7.08
N THR A 73 15.84 -36.01 6.90
CA THR A 73 15.42 -35.05 5.89
C THR A 73 14.64 -33.88 6.48
N VAL A 74 14.66 -32.76 5.76
CA VAL A 74 13.93 -31.54 6.12
C VAL A 74 13.19 -31.06 4.89
N ARG A 75 11.89 -30.80 5.05
CA ARG A 75 11.05 -30.19 4.01
C ARG A 75 10.24 -29.04 4.59
N ILE A 76 9.72 -28.21 3.70
CA ILE A 76 8.90 -27.05 4.06
C ILE A 76 7.54 -27.23 3.43
N GLU A 77 6.52 -27.33 4.27
CA GLU A 77 5.11 -27.42 3.89
C GLU A 77 4.38 -26.09 4.19
N PRO A 78 3.11 -25.93 3.77
CA PRO A 78 2.32 -24.75 4.12
C PRO A 78 2.13 -24.54 5.63
N SER A 79 2.26 -25.59 6.45
CA SER A 79 2.23 -25.49 7.92
C SER A 79 3.56 -25.06 8.54
N GLY A 80 4.69 -25.25 7.84
CA GLY A 80 6.03 -24.89 8.31
C GLY A 80 7.07 -25.98 8.00
N PHE A 81 8.10 -26.09 8.85
CA PHE A 81 9.12 -27.14 8.70
C PHE A 81 8.58 -28.52 9.12
N VAL A 82 8.91 -29.52 8.34
CA VAL A 82 8.70 -30.94 8.66
C VAL A 82 10.05 -31.63 8.67
N LEU A 83 10.32 -32.34 9.75
CA LEU A 83 11.52 -33.13 9.98
C LEU A 83 11.12 -34.61 9.94
N GLU A 84 11.78 -35.39 9.10
CA GLU A 84 11.53 -36.83 8.95
C GLU A 84 12.82 -37.60 9.22
N ASP A 85 12.73 -38.75 9.88
CA ASP A 85 13.87 -39.62 10.16
C ASP A 85 14.32 -40.41 8.92
N GLU A 86 15.26 -41.35 9.10
CA GLU A 86 15.80 -42.17 8.01
C GLU A 86 14.77 -43.15 7.42
N HIS A 87 13.71 -43.46 8.16
CA HIS A 87 12.63 -44.34 7.75
C HIS A 87 11.45 -43.58 7.10
N GLY A 88 11.51 -42.24 7.10
CA GLY A 88 10.46 -41.38 6.57
C GLY A 88 9.36 -41.04 7.58
N GLU A 89 9.54 -41.39 8.85
CA GLU A 89 8.60 -41.08 9.92
C GLU A 89 8.78 -39.63 10.39
N VAL A 90 7.65 -38.95 10.66
CA VAL A 90 7.67 -37.53 11.05
C VAL A 90 8.14 -37.39 12.49
N VAL A 91 9.38 -36.94 12.66
CA VAL A 91 9.98 -36.58 13.96
C VAL A 91 9.34 -35.31 14.52
N PHE A 92 9.07 -34.34 13.64
CA PHE A 92 8.45 -33.08 14.04
C PHE A 92 7.79 -32.39 12.86
N ARG A 93 6.63 -31.76 13.11
CA ARG A 93 5.94 -30.89 12.16
C ARG A 93 5.56 -29.58 12.85
N GLU A 94 5.97 -28.47 12.28
CA GLU A 94 5.46 -27.17 12.68
C GLU A 94 3.97 -27.06 12.32
N ILE A 95 3.19 -26.58 13.28
CA ILE A 95 1.79 -26.19 13.14
C ILE A 95 1.65 -24.68 13.35
N ASN A 96 0.66 -24.04 12.72
CA ASN A 96 0.58 -22.58 12.60
C ASN A 96 0.58 -21.82 13.94
N ASP A 97 0.02 -22.45 14.99
CA ASP A 97 -0.17 -21.88 16.34
C ASP A 97 0.66 -22.60 17.41
N GLY A 98 1.55 -23.50 17.00
CA GLY A 98 2.43 -24.25 17.90
C GLY A 98 3.84 -23.67 18.01
N PRO A 99 4.67 -24.23 18.91
CA PRO A 99 6.01 -23.75 19.11
C PRO A 99 6.89 -24.02 17.88
N MET A 100 7.54 -22.97 17.38
CA MET A 100 8.39 -23.07 16.18
C MET A 100 9.83 -23.48 16.53
N LEU A 101 10.56 -24.04 15.57
CA LEU A 101 11.99 -24.34 15.75
C LEU A 101 12.84 -23.05 15.87
N ASP A 102 13.92 -23.11 16.65
CA ASP A 102 14.82 -21.97 16.80
C ASP A 102 15.49 -21.60 15.47
N LYS A 103 15.35 -20.33 15.07
CA LYS A 103 15.80 -19.84 13.76
C LYS A 103 17.33 -19.80 13.62
N THR A 104 18.07 -19.69 14.73
CA THR A 104 19.52 -19.57 14.74
C THR A 104 20.14 -20.93 14.49
N VAL A 105 19.68 -21.95 15.22
CA VAL A 105 20.05 -23.35 15.02
C VAL A 105 19.67 -23.81 13.61
N MET A 106 18.42 -23.55 13.18
CA MET A 106 17.94 -23.93 11.85
C MET A 106 18.81 -23.38 10.70
N ARG A 107 19.38 -22.18 10.84
CA ARG A 107 20.26 -21.58 9.81
C ARG A 107 21.60 -22.29 9.65
N GLY A 108 22.10 -22.93 10.72
CA GLY A 108 23.38 -23.64 10.71
C GLY A 108 23.31 -24.98 9.98
N ASP A 109 22.15 -25.64 10.05
CA ASP A 109 21.94 -26.98 9.50
C ASP A 109 22.00 -27.00 7.96
N LYS A 110 22.69 -28.01 7.40
CA LYS A 110 22.86 -28.15 5.94
C LYS A 110 21.57 -28.55 5.22
N ARG A 111 20.75 -29.42 5.83
CA ARG A 111 19.49 -29.92 5.26
C ARG A 111 18.44 -28.83 5.25
N VAL A 112 18.35 -28.05 6.33
CA VAL A 112 17.50 -26.86 6.37
C VAL A 112 17.89 -25.86 5.28
N ARG A 113 19.19 -25.60 5.09
CA ARG A 113 19.66 -24.73 4.00
C ARG A 113 19.34 -25.28 2.61
N GLY A 114 19.33 -26.61 2.44
CA GLY A 114 18.82 -27.28 1.24
C GLY A 114 17.34 -26.96 1.01
N ALA A 115 16.49 -27.30 1.96
CA ALA A 115 15.03 -27.08 1.88
C ALA A 115 14.66 -25.60 1.64
N VAL A 116 15.34 -24.67 2.33
CA VAL A 116 15.16 -23.22 2.12
C VAL A 116 15.50 -22.83 0.69
N ARG A 117 16.57 -23.38 0.13
CA ARG A 117 16.98 -23.11 -1.25
C ARG A 117 15.95 -23.64 -2.24
N ASP A 118 15.44 -24.84 -1.99
CA ASP A 118 14.45 -25.49 -2.86
C ASP A 118 13.16 -24.67 -2.91
N VAL A 119 12.68 -24.15 -1.77
CA VAL A 119 11.51 -23.25 -1.76
C VAL A 119 11.81 -21.90 -2.40
N LEU A 120 12.90 -21.24 -2.03
CA LEU A 120 13.14 -19.85 -2.46
C LEU A 120 13.62 -19.73 -3.92
N ARG A 121 14.19 -20.80 -4.48
CA ARG A 121 14.67 -20.84 -5.87
C ARG A 121 13.85 -21.75 -6.78
N GLY A 122 13.12 -22.72 -6.22
CA GLY A 122 12.34 -23.67 -6.98
C GLY A 122 11.07 -23.08 -7.57
N ARG A 123 10.43 -23.85 -8.45
CA ARG A 123 9.12 -23.53 -9.01
C ARG A 123 8.03 -24.12 -8.13
N LEU A 124 7.32 -23.27 -7.39
CA LEU A 124 6.09 -23.62 -6.66
C LEU A 124 4.85 -23.56 -7.57
N GLU A 125 5.03 -23.84 -8.86
CA GLU A 125 3.95 -23.91 -9.84
C GLU A 125 3.08 -25.14 -9.49
N GLY A 126 1.76 -24.97 -9.42
CA GLY A 126 0.84 -26.00 -8.91
C GLY A 126 0.44 -25.87 -7.44
N VAL A 127 1.22 -25.15 -6.61
CA VAL A 127 0.85 -24.88 -5.21
C VAL A 127 -0.11 -23.68 -5.14
N PRO A 128 -1.21 -23.74 -4.35
CA PRO A 128 -2.11 -22.61 -4.15
C PRO A 128 -1.38 -21.34 -3.68
N ALA A 129 -1.89 -20.17 -4.06
CA ALA A 129 -1.22 -18.89 -3.78
C ALA A 129 -1.02 -18.62 -2.27
N ALA A 130 -1.99 -19.01 -1.44
CA ALA A 130 -1.92 -18.89 0.02
C ALA A 130 -0.81 -19.77 0.60
N ASP A 131 -0.70 -21.00 0.11
CA ASP A 131 0.28 -21.99 0.56
C ASP A 131 1.70 -21.61 0.15
N ARG A 132 1.88 -21.14 -1.10
CA ARG A 132 3.15 -20.54 -1.55
C ARG A 132 3.62 -19.44 -0.61
N ARG A 133 2.71 -18.54 -0.22
CA ARG A 133 3.02 -17.45 0.71
C ARG A 133 3.49 -17.99 2.06
N ARG A 134 2.82 -19.02 2.60
CA ARG A 134 3.21 -19.64 3.89
C ARG A 134 4.57 -20.32 3.81
N MET A 135 4.79 -21.14 2.79
CA MET A 135 6.09 -21.81 2.55
C MET A 135 7.23 -20.81 2.40
N VAL A 136 7.06 -19.76 1.59
CA VAL A 136 8.10 -18.73 1.39
C VAL A 136 8.38 -17.96 2.68
N LYS A 137 7.36 -17.67 3.51
CA LYS A 137 7.55 -17.04 4.82
C LYS A 137 8.34 -17.95 5.77
N ALA A 138 8.03 -19.25 5.80
CA ALA A 138 8.75 -20.24 6.61
C ALA A 138 10.22 -20.34 6.17
N ALA A 139 10.46 -20.46 4.86
CA ALA A 139 11.81 -20.47 4.29
C ALA A 139 12.58 -19.17 4.59
N TRP A 140 11.93 -18.01 4.46
CA TRP A 140 12.55 -16.71 4.73
C TRP A 140 13.03 -16.55 6.19
N ARG A 141 12.31 -17.15 7.14
CA ARG A 141 12.65 -17.15 8.58
C ARG A 141 14.02 -17.79 8.82
N ALA A 142 14.26 -18.95 8.20
CA ALA A 142 15.51 -19.71 8.30
C ALA A 142 16.54 -19.35 7.20
N ALA A 143 16.23 -18.43 6.29
CA ALA A 143 17.16 -18.04 5.23
C ALA A 143 18.38 -17.27 5.76
N THR A 144 19.55 -17.58 5.18
CA THR A 144 20.80 -16.85 5.41
C THR A 144 20.74 -15.45 4.75
N PRO A 145 21.61 -14.51 5.16
CA PRO A 145 21.68 -13.19 4.51
C PRO A 145 21.90 -13.26 2.99
N TYR A 146 22.68 -14.24 2.52
CA TYR A 146 22.92 -14.46 1.10
C TYR A 146 21.65 -14.91 0.36
N GLU A 147 20.94 -15.93 0.88
CA GLU A 147 19.70 -16.41 0.25
C GLU A 147 18.61 -15.33 0.25
N ARG A 148 18.54 -14.53 1.32
CA ARG A 148 17.63 -13.38 1.40
C ARG A 148 17.88 -12.37 0.28
N ARG A 149 19.15 -11.99 0.08
CA ARG A 149 19.53 -11.04 -0.98
C ARG A 149 19.20 -11.62 -2.36
N ARG A 150 19.58 -12.87 -2.63
CA ARG A 150 19.31 -13.54 -3.89
C ARG A 150 17.81 -13.63 -4.19
N THR A 151 17.01 -13.93 -3.18
CA THR A 151 15.55 -13.98 -3.29
C THR A 151 14.99 -12.62 -3.70
N ILE A 152 15.42 -11.54 -3.04
CA ILE A 152 15.01 -10.17 -3.38
C ILE A 152 15.43 -9.81 -4.82
N ASP A 153 16.58 -10.31 -5.30
CA ASP A 153 17.14 -9.93 -6.60
C ASP A 153 16.57 -10.68 -7.79
N ALA A 154 16.27 -11.96 -7.63
CA ALA A 154 16.02 -12.85 -8.77
C ALA A 154 14.88 -13.85 -8.55
N SER A 155 14.36 -14.01 -7.33
CA SER A 155 13.31 -15.00 -7.09
C SER A 155 11.94 -14.45 -7.50
N PRO A 156 11.11 -15.25 -8.20
CA PRO A 156 9.70 -14.91 -8.46
C PRO A 156 8.88 -14.81 -7.16
N TRP A 157 9.43 -15.29 -6.05
CA TRP A 157 8.77 -15.31 -4.73
C TRP A 157 9.04 -14.07 -3.89
N ARG A 158 9.82 -13.10 -4.39
CA ARG A 158 10.10 -11.85 -3.66
C ARG A 158 8.84 -11.08 -3.25
N ARG A 159 7.73 -11.23 -3.98
CA ARG A 159 6.42 -10.65 -3.62
C ARG A 159 5.86 -11.11 -2.27
N TYR A 160 6.29 -12.27 -1.78
CA TYR A 160 5.86 -12.81 -0.49
C TYR A 160 6.83 -12.47 0.66
N VAL A 161 7.98 -11.85 0.36
CA VAL A 161 8.97 -11.42 1.35
C VAL A 161 8.46 -10.20 2.13
N PRO A 162 8.75 -10.09 3.44
CA PRO A 162 8.37 -8.91 4.21
C PRO A 162 8.89 -7.61 3.58
N ALA A 163 7.99 -6.66 3.31
CA ALA A 163 8.31 -5.40 2.65
C ALA A 163 9.37 -4.57 3.40
N THR A 164 9.40 -4.65 4.74
CA THR A 164 10.46 -4.04 5.58
C THR A 164 11.85 -4.56 5.23
N SER A 165 11.96 -5.87 4.98
CA SER A 165 13.23 -6.52 4.62
C SER A 165 13.68 -6.10 3.22
N ILE A 166 12.74 -6.03 2.26
CA ILE A 166 13.03 -5.54 0.91
C ILE A 166 13.48 -4.09 0.97
N ALA A 167 12.71 -3.20 1.62
CA ALA A 167 13.02 -1.77 1.71
C ALA A 167 14.38 -1.52 2.38
N ASN A 168 14.69 -2.23 3.47
CA ASN A 168 16.00 -2.14 4.13
C ASN A 168 17.14 -2.65 3.24
N SER A 169 16.92 -3.72 2.48
CA SER A 169 17.91 -4.24 1.53
C SER A 169 18.17 -3.23 0.42
N LEU A 170 17.12 -2.69 -0.21
CA LEU A 170 17.23 -1.76 -1.34
C LEU A 170 17.89 -0.44 -0.94
N ARG A 171 17.56 0.11 0.25
CA ARG A 171 18.17 1.34 0.78
C ARG A 171 19.69 1.28 0.98
N ARG A 172 20.24 0.09 1.23
CA ARG A 172 21.68 -0.10 1.51
C ARG A 172 22.50 -0.45 0.27
N ARG A 173 21.89 -0.46 -0.92
CA ARG A 173 22.58 -0.86 -2.15
C ARG A 173 23.46 0.26 -2.67
N LYS A 174 24.67 -0.10 -3.08
CA LYS A 174 25.57 0.78 -3.85
C LYS A 174 25.02 1.03 -5.26
N ASP A 175 24.48 -0.01 -5.89
CA ASP A 175 23.83 0.10 -7.21
C ASP A 175 22.37 0.53 -7.06
N ALA A 176 22.16 1.85 -7.12
CA ALA A 176 20.85 2.47 -7.05
C ALA A 176 19.95 2.13 -8.25
N ASP A 177 20.54 1.90 -9.43
CA ASP A 177 19.77 1.62 -10.64
C ASP A 177 19.18 0.22 -10.62
N ARG A 178 19.96 -0.77 -10.16
CA ARG A 178 19.46 -2.12 -9.94
C ARG A 178 18.46 -2.16 -8.80
N ALA A 179 18.67 -1.39 -7.72
CA ALA A 179 17.73 -1.30 -6.62
C ALA A 179 16.35 -0.80 -7.08
N ALA A 180 16.33 0.26 -7.89
CA ALA A 180 15.10 0.80 -8.47
C ALA A 180 14.46 -0.19 -9.46
N GLN A 181 15.27 -0.94 -10.22
CA GLN A 181 14.76 -1.97 -11.13
C GLN A 181 14.05 -3.09 -10.35
N VAL A 182 14.61 -3.55 -9.23
CA VAL A 182 13.95 -4.57 -8.38
C VAL A 182 12.57 -4.10 -7.88
N LEU A 183 12.42 -2.82 -7.55
CA LEU A 183 11.11 -2.26 -7.16
C LEU A 183 10.13 -2.22 -8.34
N ILE A 184 10.62 -1.92 -9.55
CA ILE A 184 9.82 -1.93 -10.78
C ILE A 184 9.38 -3.36 -11.13
N ASP A 185 10.30 -4.31 -11.08
CA ASP A 185 10.02 -5.73 -11.35
C ASP A 185 8.97 -6.23 -10.35
N LEU A 186 9.16 -5.93 -9.05
CA LEU A 186 8.18 -6.25 -8.01
C LEU A 186 6.81 -5.64 -8.28
N HIS A 187 6.71 -4.44 -8.88
CA HIS A 187 5.42 -3.84 -9.20
C HIS A 187 4.63 -4.62 -10.26
N TYR A 188 5.31 -5.18 -11.25
CA TYR A 188 4.66 -6.02 -12.27
C TYR A 188 4.40 -7.43 -11.77
N GLU A 189 5.17 -7.93 -10.80
CA GLU A 189 4.88 -9.18 -10.08
C GLU A 189 3.68 -9.02 -9.13
N ASP A 190 3.66 -7.94 -8.32
CA ASP A 190 2.65 -7.61 -7.33
C ASP A 190 2.72 -6.11 -6.95
N ALA A 191 1.79 -5.32 -7.49
CA ALA A 191 1.74 -3.88 -7.26
C ALA A 191 1.49 -3.51 -5.78
N ALA A 192 0.79 -4.35 -5.01
CA ALA A 192 0.54 -4.13 -3.59
C ALA A 192 1.81 -4.38 -2.76
N ALA A 193 2.58 -5.42 -3.10
CA ALA A 193 3.89 -5.67 -2.51
C ALA A 193 4.85 -4.49 -2.75
N ALA A 194 4.92 -3.97 -3.98
CA ALA A 194 5.74 -2.79 -4.28
C ALA A 194 5.28 -1.54 -3.51
N ALA A 195 3.96 -1.32 -3.40
CA ALA A 195 3.42 -0.21 -2.59
C ALA A 195 3.81 -0.35 -1.10
N ASN A 196 3.81 -1.57 -0.56
CA ASN A 196 4.27 -1.83 0.80
C ASN A 196 5.77 -1.52 0.97
N VAL A 197 6.62 -1.83 -0.01
CA VAL A 197 8.05 -1.46 0.03
C VAL A 197 8.25 0.05 0.08
N ILE A 198 7.46 0.79 -0.72
CA ILE A 198 7.43 2.26 -0.74
C ILE A 198 7.02 2.85 0.61
N ARG A 199 5.96 2.33 1.23
CA ARG A 199 5.54 2.74 2.58
C ARG A 199 6.61 2.46 3.63
N ASN A 200 7.37 1.38 3.47
CA ASN A 200 8.51 1.02 4.33
C ASN A 200 9.80 1.80 4.02
N GLY A 201 9.70 2.88 3.23
CA GLY A 201 10.72 3.89 3.08
C GLY A 201 11.75 3.62 1.99
N TYR A 202 11.43 2.79 0.98
CA TYR A 202 12.22 2.73 -0.25
C TYR A 202 11.38 3.04 -1.49
N PRO A 203 11.70 4.09 -2.27
CA PRO A 203 12.88 4.96 -2.16
C PRO A 203 12.90 5.81 -0.89
N GLY A 204 14.09 6.08 -0.37
CA GLY A 204 14.29 6.91 0.82
C GLY A 204 14.24 8.42 0.48
N PRO A 205 14.15 9.32 1.48
CA PRO A 205 14.00 10.76 1.25
C PRO A 205 15.09 11.42 0.39
N GLY A 206 16.31 10.88 0.38
CA GLY A 206 17.42 11.35 -0.45
C GLY A 206 17.50 10.70 -1.84
N ASP A 207 16.61 9.76 -2.16
CA ASP A 207 16.68 8.94 -3.38
C ASP A 207 15.57 9.32 -4.39
N ALA A 208 15.58 10.59 -4.79
CA ALA A 208 14.65 11.09 -5.79
C ALA A 208 14.81 10.38 -7.14
N ARG A 209 16.03 9.93 -7.48
CA ARG A 209 16.32 9.22 -8.73
C ARG A 209 15.54 7.90 -8.82
N ALA A 210 15.59 7.05 -7.78
CA ALA A 210 14.83 5.81 -7.78
C ALA A 210 13.31 6.06 -7.82
N ALA A 211 12.83 7.07 -7.09
CA ALA A 211 11.41 7.46 -7.10
C ALA A 211 10.93 7.85 -8.49
N TRP A 212 11.67 8.72 -9.18
CA TRP A 212 11.31 9.15 -10.53
C TRP A 212 11.46 8.03 -11.57
N LYS A 213 12.44 7.14 -11.41
CA LYS A 213 12.56 5.95 -12.25
C LYS A 213 11.32 5.06 -12.13
N PHE A 214 10.90 4.76 -10.89
CA PHE A 214 9.68 4.01 -10.62
C PHE A 214 8.43 4.70 -11.18
N ILE A 215 8.23 5.99 -10.89
CA ILE A 215 7.07 6.75 -11.36
C ILE A 215 6.99 6.75 -12.89
N ASN A 216 8.10 7.03 -13.57
CA ASN A 216 8.11 7.17 -15.03
C ASN A 216 7.98 5.85 -15.76
N TYR A 217 8.49 4.76 -15.18
CA TYR A 217 8.37 3.45 -15.79
C TYR A 217 6.96 2.86 -15.62
N THR A 218 6.35 3.05 -14.45
CA THR A 218 5.06 2.45 -14.08
C THR A 218 3.84 3.32 -14.38
N LYS A 219 4.01 4.55 -14.91
CA LYS A 219 2.88 5.43 -15.29
C LYS A 219 2.15 4.96 -16.56
N ILE A 220 2.75 4.08 -17.35
CA ILE A 220 2.24 3.60 -18.63
C ILE A 220 1.93 2.11 -18.48
N GLU A 221 0.79 1.69 -19.02
CA GLU A 221 0.41 0.28 -19.10
C GLU A 221 1.31 -0.45 -20.10
N ARG A 222 1.71 -1.67 -19.76
CA ARG A 222 2.64 -2.46 -20.55
C ARG A 222 2.13 -3.88 -20.72
N TYR A 223 2.46 -4.50 -21.86
CA TYR A 223 2.12 -5.89 -22.11
C TYR A 223 2.84 -6.82 -21.13
N ASP A 224 2.12 -7.78 -20.56
CA ASP A 224 2.61 -8.76 -19.58
C ASP A 224 3.24 -10.00 -20.24
N LYS A 225 2.91 -10.23 -21.51
CA LYS A 225 3.44 -11.27 -22.40
C LYS A 225 3.58 -10.75 -23.83
N ASP A 226 4.28 -11.50 -24.65
CA ASP A 226 4.32 -11.21 -26.09
C ASP A 226 2.91 -11.35 -26.68
N VAL A 227 2.50 -10.34 -27.45
CA VAL A 227 1.24 -10.33 -28.18
C VAL A 227 1.52 -10.75 -29.60
N VAL A 228 0.93 -11.87 -29.99
CA VAL A 228 1.10 -12.47 -31.31
C VAL A 228 -0.16 -12.24 -32.13
N ASP A 229 0.01 -11.88 -33.39
CA ASP A 229 -1.06 -11.87 -34.37
C ASP A 229 -1.53 -13.31 -34.61
N LYS A 230 -2.82 -13.57 -34.39
CA LYS A 230 -3.41 -14.90 -34.56
C LYS A 230 -3.38 -15.40 -36.00
N ALA A 231 -3.42 -14.50 -36.98
CA ALA A 231 -3.45 -14.85 -38.39
C ALA A 231 -2.04 -15.14 -38.93
N THR A 232 -1.05 -14.33 -38.55
CA THR A 232 0.31 -14.43 -39.10
C THR A 232 1.31 -15.13 -38.18
N GLY A 233 0.96 -15.38 -36.93
CA GLY A 233 1.87 -15.96 -35.93
C GLY A 233 3.04 -15.04 -35.54
N LYS A 234 3.05 -13.79 -36.02
CA LYS A 234 4.12 -12.82 -35.74
C LYS A 234 3.87 -12.04 -34.46
N ILE A 235 4.93 -11.78 -33.71
CA ILE A 235 4.88 -10.93 -32.51
C ILE A 235 4.59 -9.49 -32.95
N MET A 236 3.45 -8.96 -32.53
CA MET A 236 3.06 -7.55 -32.73
C MET A 236 3.63 -6.65 -31.65
N HIS A 237 3.72 -7.15 -30.41
CA HIS A 237 4.27 -6.43 -29.27
C HIS A 237 5.03 -7.37 -28.36
N HIS A 238 6.20 -6.95 -27.91
CA HIS A 238 6.96 -7.68 -26.91
C HIS A 238 6.42 -7.41 -25.51
N LYS A 239 6.62 -8.38 -24.61
CA LYS A 239 6.46 -8.19 -23.18
C LYS A 239 7.24 -6.95 -22.72
N GLY A 240 6.53 -6.06 -22.03
CA GLY A 240 7.09 -4.80 -21.55
C GLY A 240 6.90 -3.61 -22.50
N ASP A 241 6.42 -3.82 -23.73
CA ASP A 241 6.09 -2.72 -24.63
C ASP A 241 4.92 -1.90 -24.08
N ALA A 242 4.93 -0.60 -24.37
CA ALA A 242 3.87 0.32 -23.96
C ALA A 242 2.57 0.02 -24.71
N VAL A 243 1.49 -0.18 -23.97
CA VAL A 243 0.15 -0.27 -24.53
C VAL A 243 -0.27 1.11 -25.01
N ARG A 244 -0.72 1.21 -26.26
CA ARG A 244 -1.22 2.45 -26.85
C ARG A 244 -2.72 2.37 -27.10
N GLU A 245 -3.41 3.48 -26.90
CA GLU A 245 -4.85 3.62 -27.16
C GLU A 245 -5.11 4.90 -27.97
N MET A 246 -6.23 4.92 -28.70
CA MET A 246 -6.69 6.16 -29.33
C MET A 246 -7.14 7.11 -28.23
N GLY A 247 -6.59 8.32 -28.23
CA GLY A 247 -6.97 9.38 -27.32
C GLY A 247 -6.88 10.76 -27.98
N LEU A 248 -7.30 11.79 -27.26
CA LEU A 248 -7.19 13.17 -27.74
C LEU A 248 -5.83 13.76 -27.35
N VAL A 249 -5.06 14.20 -28.33
CA VAL A 249 -3.77 14.89 -28.16
C VAL A 249 -3.89 16.35 -28.58
N ASN A 250 -3.09 17.23 -27.97
CA ASN A 250 -3.04 18.62 -28.42
C ASN A 250 -2.33 18.67 -29.77
N LYS A 251 -2.99 19.24 -30.79
CA LYS A 251 -2.42 19.44 -32.12
C LYS A 251 -1.23 20.39 -32.02
N MET A 252 -0.13 20.03 -32.65
CA MET A 252 1.07 20.87 -32.72
C MET A 252 1.10 21.57 -34.06
N VAL A 253 1.57 22.82 -34.06
CA VAL A 253 1.81 23.56 -35.30
C VAL A 253 3.00 22.89 -36.01
N PRO A 254 2.83 22.42 -37.26
CA PRO A 254 3.88 21.72 -38.01
C PRO A 254 5.22 22.48 -37.99
N GLY A 255 6.32 21.75 -37.81
CA GLY A 255 7.66 22.34 -37.75
C GLY A 255 8.00 23.10 -36.45
N THR A 256 7.09 23.18 -35.48
CA THR A 256 7.33 23.90 -34.22
C THR A 256 7.08 23.04 -32.98
N ARG A 257 7.44 23.58 -31.81
CA ARG A 257 7.08 23.01 -30.49
C ARG A 257 5.83 23.66 -29.88
N ARG A 258 5.06 24.42 -30.66
CA ARG A 258 3.86 25.14 -30.18
C ARG A 258 2.60 24.33 -30.43
N TYR A 259 1.63 24.47 -29.54
CA TYR A 259 0.29 23.90 -29.72
C TYR A 259 -0.54 24.85 -30.58
N GLU A 260 -1.35 24.27 -31.47
CA GLU A 260 -2.39 25.01 -32.17
C GLU A 260 -3.46 25.41 -31.17
N LEU A 261 -3.89 26.67 -31.24
CA LEU A 261 -4.92 27.23 -30.38
C LEU A 261 -6.17 27.50 -31.21
N ASP A 262 -7.34 27.25 -30.63
CA ASP A 262 -8.62 27.67 -31.20
C ASP A 262 -8.81 29.19 -31.06
N GLU A 263 -9.90 29.71 -31.62
CA GLU A 263 -10.27 31.13 -31.55
C GLU A 263 -10.40 31.67 -30.12
N GLN A 264 -10.53 30.78 -29.13
CA GLN A 264 -10.69 31.09 -27.71
C GLN A 264 -9.37 30.89 -26.93
N GLY A 265 -8.25 30.68 -27.63
CA GLY A 265 -6.92 30.49 -27.04
C GLY A 265 -6.71 29.13 -26.37
N ARG A 266 -7.63 28.16 -26.56
CA ARG A 266 -7.54 26.81 -26.01
C ARG A 266 -6.84 25.89 -26.99
N ARG A 267 -6.11 24.90 -26.49
CA ARG A 267 -5.38 23.95 -27.35
C ARG A 267 -6.35 23.09 -28.16
N VAL A 268 -6.19 23.11 -29.49
CA VAL A 268 -6.91 22.22 -30.40
C VAL A 268 -6.55 20.78 -30.10
N LYS A 269 -7.55 19.91 -30.01
CA LYS A 269 -7.36 18.48 -29.75
C LYS A 269 -7.71 17.66 -30.98
N VAL A 270 -6.86 16.69 -31.31
CA VAL A 270 -7.07 15.73 -32.40
C VAL A 270 -6.93 14.29 -31.90
N PRO A 271 -7.60 13.32 -32.51
CA PRO A 271 -7.37 11.91 -32.23
C PRO A 271 -5.93 11.53 -32.56
N GLY A 272 -5.29 10.78 -31.67
CA GLY A 272 -3.94 10.27 -31.86
C GLY A 272 -3.64 9.11 -30.92
N MET A 273 -2.65 8.30 -31.29
CA MET A 273 -2.17 7.22 -30.43
C MET A 273 -1.43 7.78 -29.22
N VAL A 274 -1.90 7.43 -28.03
CA VAL A 274 -1.29 7.81 -26.75
C VAL A 274 -0.97 6.57 -25.94
N ASN A 275 0.05 6.66 -25.09
CA ASN A 275 0.32 5.58 -24.14
C ASN A 275 -0.83 5.50 -23.13
N LYS A 276 -1.41 4.32 -22.99
CA LYS A 276 -2.47 4.04 -22.01
C LYS A 276 -1.91 4.22 -20.60
N PRO A 277 -2.51 5.07 -19.76
CA PRO A 277 -2.07 5.24 -18.38
C PRO A 277 -2.31 3.97 -17.55
N ALA A 278 -1.30 3.52 -16.80
CA ALA A 278 -1.47 2.37 -15.91
C ALA A 278 -2.36 2.73 -14.72
N ALA A 279 -3.41 1.93 -14.48
CA ALA A 279 -4.24 2.05 -13.27
C ALA A 279 -3.53 1.47 -12.03
N LYS A 280 -2.85 0.32 -12.19
CA LYS A 280 -2.11 -0.34 -11.11
C LYS A 280 -0.99 0.57 -10.57
N GLY A 281 -0.81 0.60 -9.25
CA GLY A 281 0.24 1.36 -8.57
C GLY A 281 0.07 2.89 -8.56
N MET A 282 -1.10 3.41 -8.94
CA MET A 282 -1.37 4.86 -8.97
C MET A 282 -1.17 5.51 -7.61
N ALA A 283 -1.68 4.89 -6.55
CA ALA A 283 -1.51 5.37 -5.18
C ALA A 283 -0.02 5.45 -4.79
N ALA A 284 0.76 4.41 -5.10
CA ALA A 284 2.19 4.40 -4.83
C ALA A 284 2.94 5.52 -5.59
N ARG A 285 2.60 5.76 -6.85
CA ARG A 285 3.13 6.90 -7.63
C ARG A 285 2.71 8.24 -7.04
N SER A 286 1.46 8.38 -6.60
CA SER A 286 0.95 9.60 -5.98
C SER A 286 1.68 9.91 -4.68
N TYR A 287 1.90 8.91 -3.83
CA TYR A 287 2.67 9.06 -2.60
C TYR A 287 4.12 9.52 -2.87
N LEU A 288 4.81 8.88 -3.82
CA LEU A 288 6.15 9.31 -4.21
C LEU A 288 6.15 10.74 -4.77
N ARG A 289 5.15 11.13 -5.57
CA ARG A 289 5.02 12.52 -6.03
C ARG A 289 4.83 13.50 -4.89
N MET A 290 4.01 13.18 -3.89
CA MET A 290 3.86 14.04 -2.71
C MET A 290 5.17 14.18 -1.92
N MET A 291 5.96 13.11 -1.82
CA MET A 291 7.26 13.18 -1.13
C MET A 291 8.33 13.97 -1.89
N PHE A 292 8.44 13.80 -3.21
CA PHE A 292 9.55 14.35 -4.01
C PHE A 292 9.17 15.57 -4.87
N GLN A 293 7.88 15.87 -4.98
CA GLN A 293 7.31 17.03 -5.66
C GLN A 293 6.05 17.52 -4.91
N PRO A 294 6.18 17.92 -3.63
CA PRO A 294 5.03 18.33 -2.84
C PRO A 294 4.32 19.52 -3.50
N THR A 295 3.01 19.44 -3.57
CA THR A 295 2.12 20.55 -3.93
C THR A 295 1.59 21.22 -2.66
N ASN A 296 0.90 22.35 -2.80
CA ASN A 296 0.24 23.01 -1.67
C ASN A 296 -0.61 22.03 -0.84
N GLY A 297 -0.48 22.12 0.49
CA GLY A 297 -1.21 21.28 1.45
C GLY A 297 -0.61 19.88 1.69
N VAL A 298 0.52 19.52 1.07
CA VAL A 298 1.26 18.28 1.44
C VAL A 298 2.07 18.55 2.72
N PRO A 299 1.84 17.81 3.82
CA PRO A 299 2.60 17.98 5.06
C PRO A 299 4.07 17.56 4.88
N SER A 300 4.95 18.20 5.64
CA SER A 300 6.35 17.75 5.75
C SER A 300 6.43 16.36 6.38
N ARG A 301 7.61 15.73 6.28
CA ARG A 301 7.84 14.42 6.91
C ARG A 301 7.62 14.46 8.42
N GLU A 302 8.02 15.55 9.08
CA GLU A 302 7.87 15.66 10.54
C GLU A 302 6.43 15.91 10.93
N GLN A 303 5.72 16.79 10.21
CA GLN A 303 4.28 16.99 10.37
C GLN A 303 3.51 15.68 10.17
N THR A 304 3.89 14.88 9.16
CA THR A 304 3.27 13.57 8.92
C THR A 304 3.48 12.62 10.11
N LYS A 305 4.67 12.58 10.73
CA LYS A 305 4.91 11.77 11.93
C LYS A 305 4.07 12.24 13.12
N GLN A 306 3.93 13.55 13.31
CA GLN A 306 3.13 14.12 14.39
C GLN A 306 1.65 13.74 14.22
N ILE A 307 1.12 13.84 13.00
CA ILE A 307 -0.24 13.39 12.66
C ILE A 307 -0.40 11.89 12.95
N VAL A 308 0.52 11.06 12.47
CA VAL A 308 0.48 9.59 12.70
C VAL A 308 0.50 9.26 14.19
N ARG A 309 1.31 9.97 14.99
CA ARG A 309 1.35 9.77 16.44
C ARG A 309 0.03 10.17 17.11
N ALA A 310 -0.57 11.29 16.72
CA ALA A 310 -1.85 11.72 17.26
C ALA A 310 -2.97 10.71 16.96
N PHE A 311 -3.04 10.20 15.72
CA PHE A 311 -4.03 9.17 15.37
C PHE A 311 -3.86 7.87 16.17
N ARG A 312 -2.63 7.46 16.47
CA ARG A 312 -2.37 6.24 17.25
C ARG A 312 -2.86 6.31 18.70
N GLU A 313 -3.04 7.50 19.25
CA GLU A 313 -3.66 7.64 20.57
C GLU A 313 -5.15 7.31 20.56
N LEU A 314 -5.76 7.26 19.39
CA LEU A 314 -7.17 6.92 19.18
C LEU A 314 -7.34 5.46 18.70
N ASP A 315 -6.30 4.63 18.74
CA ASP A 315 -6.38 3.24 18.24
C ASP A 315 -7.47 2.41 18.98
N ASP A 316 -7.75 2.75 20.24
CA ASP A 316 -8.79 2.12 21.08
C ASP A 316 -10.16 2.82 21.01
N ALA A 317 -10.30 3.87 20.20
CA ALA A 317 -11.53 4.64 20.00
C ALA A 317 -11.82 4.79 18.50
N PRO A 318 -12.21 3.70 17.82
CA PRO A 318 -12.27 3.65 16.36
C PRO A 318 -13.24 4.66 15.75
N ASP A 319 -14.35 4.98 16.42
CA ASP A 319 -15.30 6.02 15.99
C ASP A 319 -14.67 7.42 15.97
N LEU A 320 -14.00 7.80 17.06
CA LEU A 320 -13.30 9.09 17.17
C LEU A 320 -12.14 9.18 16.18
N GLN A 321 -11.43 8.07 15.98
CA GLN A 321 -10.34 7.99 15.01
C GLN A 321 -10.84 8.17 13.57
N ALA A 322 -11.94 7.49 13.22
CA ALA A 322 -12.60 7.63 11.92
C ALA A 322 -13.12 9.05 11.69
N GLN A 323 -13.77 9.63 12.70
CA GLN A 323 -14.28 11.00 12.67
C GLN A 323 -13.16 12.02 12.48
N ALA A 324 -12.09 11.97 13.29
CA ALA A 324 -10.97 12.89 13.16
C ALA A 324 -10.30 12.81 11.79
N PHE A 325 -10.21 11.61 11.24
CA PHE A 325 -9.68 11.40 9.90
C PHE A 325 -10.62 11.96 8.82
N TRP A 326 -11.93 11.80 9.01
CA TRP A 326 -12.96 12.36 8.14
C TRP A 326 -12.97 13.89 8.15
N GLU A 327 -12.89 14.52 9.33
CA GLU A 327 -12.77 15.97 9.49
C GLU A 327 -11.51 16.51 8.80
N MET A 328 -10.37 15.82 8.93
CA MET A 328 -9.16 16.16 8.19
C MET A 328 -9.36 16.06 6.67
N CYS A 329 -10.21 15.13 6.20
CA CYS A 329 -10.51 14.95 4.78
C CYS A 329 -11.42 16.04 4.20
N TYR A 330 -12.50 16.38 4.90
CA TYR A 330 -13.64 17.14 4.36
C TYR A 330 -13.94 18.44 5.12
N GLY A 331 -13.29 18.68 6.24
CA GLY A 331 -13.44 19.86 7.07
C GLY A 331 -14.61 19.78 8.05
N ASN A 332 -14.60 20.66 9.05
CA ASN A 332 -15.63 20.74 10.08
C ASN A 332 -17.00 21.07 9.47
N GLY A 333 -18.06 20.43 9.98
CA GLY A 333 -19.45 20.80 9.69
C GLY A 333 -20.04 20.26 8.39
N SER A 334 -19.45 19.22 7.79
CA SER A 334 -20.06 18.53 6.65
C SER A 334 -21.03 17.40 7.05
N VAL A 335 -21.02 17.02 8.33
CA VAL A 335 -22.03 16.22 9.06
C VAL A 335 -22.17 16.88 10.44
N PRO A 336 -23.38 17.02 11.01
CA PRO A 336 -23.53 17.49 12.39
C PRO A 336 -22.85 16.50 13.33
N ASN A 337 -21.86 16.96 14.09
CA ASN A 337 -21.28 16.16 15.16
C ASN A 337 -22.23 16.21 16.37
N PRO A 338 -22.83 15.09 16.81
CA PRO A 338 -23.76 15.12 17.93
C PRO A 338 -23.08 15.12 19.30
N HIS A 339 -21.76 14.83 19.42
CA HIS A 339 -21.13 14.65 20.73
C HIS A 339 -19.73 15.30 20.84
N GLY A 340 -19.46 15.95 21.98
CA GLY A 340 -18.22 16.67 22.30
C GLY A 340 -16.99 15.77 22.55
N ASP A 341 -17.09 14.47 22.28
CA ASP A 341 -16.11 13.46 22.70
C ASP A 341 -14.79 13.54 21.91
N LEU A 342 -14.85 13.94 20.63
CA LEU A 342 -13.62 14.10 19.84
C LEU A 342 -12.77 15.28 20.34
N GLN A 343 -13.39 16.39 20.72
CA GLN A 343 -12.65 17.53 21.26
C GLN A 343 -12.00 17.18 22.60
N PHE A 344 -12.73 16.48 23.46
CA PHE A 344 -12.20 15.95 24.71
C PHE A 344 -11.01 15.01 24.48
N ALA A 345 -11.11 14.06 23.55
CA ALA A 345 -10.01 13.15 23.21
C ALA A 345 -8.79 13.91 22.65
N LYS A 346 -9.00 14.94 21.81
CA LYS A 346 -7.93 15.81 21.31
C LYS A 346 -7.22 16.54 22.45
N ASP A 347 -7.95 17.03 23.45
CA ASP A 347 -7.39 17.72 24.61
C ASP A 347 -6.63 16.75 25.53
N LEU A 348 -7.10 15.51 25.69
CA LEU A 348 -6.36 14.45 26.36
C LEU A 348 -5.03 14.17 25.64
N ILE A 349 -5.03 14.03 24.30
CA ILE A 349 -3.80 13.83 23.51
C ILE A 349 -2.83 15.00 23.68
N ARG A 350 -3.33 16.25 23.76
CA ARG A 350 -2.51 17.43 24.05
C ARG A 350 -1.83 17.31 25.42
N MET A 351 -2.56 16.92 26.45
CA MET A 351 -2.02 16.73 27.81
C MET A 351 -0.91 15.68 27.86
N HIS A 352 -0.96 14.67 26.98
CA HIS A 352 0.08 13.65 26.85
C HIS A 352 1.28 14.08 25.97
N GLY A 353 1.45 15.38 25.72
CA GLY A 353 2.61 15.95 25.02
C GLY A 353 2.59 15.78 23.50
N LYS A 354 1.44 15.44 22.91
CA LYS A 354 1.29 15.21 21.45
C LYS A 354 0.51 16.32 20.74
N GLY A 355 0.38 17.49 21.37
CA GLY A 355 -0.43 18.62 20.88
C GLY A 355 -0.08 19.08 19.47
N ALA A 356 1.20 19.08 19.08
CA ALA A 356 1.60 19.46 17.72
C ALA A 356 0.94 18.62 16.60
N GLY A 357 0.64 17.34 16.86
CA GLY A 357 -0.08 16.49 15.91
C GLY A 357 -1.57 16.84 15.85
N VAL A 358 -2.17 17.11 17.01
CA VAL A 358 -3.57 17.53 17.14
C VAL A 358 -3.80 18.87 16.46
N ASP A 359 -2.90 19.84 16.64
CA ASP A 359 -3.02 21.18 16.05
C ASP A 359 -2.94 21.14 14.51
N LEU A 360 -2.18 20.20 13.95
CA LEU A 360 -2.16 19.95 12.51
C LEU A 360 -3.48 19.36 12.02
N ILE A 361 -4.08 18.43 12.78
CA ILE A 361 -5.39 17.86 12.47
C ILE A 361 -6.46 18.94 12.55
N ASP A 362 -6.46 19.77 13.59
CA ASP A 362 -7.44 20.87 13.76
C ASP A 362 -7.28 21.95 12.70
N GLY A 363 -6.05 22.34 12.37
CA GLY A 363 -5.80 23.28 11.28
C GLY A 363 -6.25 22.74 9.92
N ALA A 364 -6.13 21.43 9.70
CA ALA A 364 -6.66 20.78 8.51
C ALA A 364 -8.18 20.72 8.50
N SER A 365 -8.78 20.41 9.64
CA SER A 365 -10.23 20.25 9.79
C SER A 365 -10.97 21.59 9.75
N GLY A 366 -10.37 22.66 10.29
CA GLY A 366 -10.90 24.02 10.19
C GLY A 366 -10.76 24.67 8.82
N ALA A 367 -9.96 24.10 7.90
CA ALA A 367 -9.83 24.62 6.55
C ALA A 367 -11.12 24.39 5.74
N ARG A 368 -11.49 25.35 4.88
CA ARG A 368 -12.70 25.25 4.03
C ARG A 368 -12.68 23.97 3.19
N GLY A 369 -13.41 22.97 3.66
CA GLY A 369 -13.47 21.67 3.04
C GLY A 369 -12.25 20.78 3.29
N GLY A 370 -11.56 20.88 4.42
CA GLY A 370 -10.50 19.94 4.82
C GLY A 370 -9.21 19.99 3.98
N GLN A 371 -8.21 19.18 4.37
CA GLN A 371 -6.91 19.08 3.70
C GLN A 371 -6.65 17.69 3.11
N GLY A 372 -7.17 17.46 1.90
CA GLY A 372 -7.08 16.16 1.23
C GLY A 372 -5.65 15.64 0.96
N ASN A 373 -4.65 16.51 0.77
CA ASN A 373 -3.26 16.08 0.61
C ASN A 373 -2.65 15.60 1.94
N MET A 374 -3.00 16.24 3.05
CA MET A 374 -2.63 15.81 4.39
C MET A 374 -3.28 14.46 4.73
N ALA A 375 -4.58 14.33 4.47
CA ALA A 375 -5.30 13.08 4.66
C ALA A 375 -4.72 11.93 3.83
N ARG A 376 -4.37 12.16 2.56
CA ARG A 376 -3.69 11.15 1.73
C ARG A 376 -2.36 10.72 2.35
N MET A 377 -1.51 11.67 2.75
CA MET A 377 -0.23 11.35 3.38
C MET A 377 -0.43 10.51 4.64
N ALA A 378 -1.37 10.88 5.51
CA ALA A 378 -1.74 10.10 6.68
C ALA A 378 -2.26 8.69 6.31
N ALA A 379 -3.16 8.56 5.33
CA ALA A 379 -3.65 7.27 4.85
C ALA A 379 -2.53 6.32 4.41
N TYR A 380 -1.52 6.83 3.69
CA TYR A 380 -0.38 6.01 3.26
C TYR A 380 0.42 5.40 4.43
N HIS A 381 0.34 6.01 5.61
CA HIS A 381 0.96 5.51 6.83
C HIS A 381 0.07 4.55 7.65
N LYS A 382 -1.14 4.22 7.15
CA LYS A 382 -2.12 3.39 7.85
C LYS A 382 -2.42 3.92 9.26
N VAL A 383 -2.86 5.18 9.34
CA VAL A 383 -3.15 5.85 10.61
C VAL A 383 -4.43 5.36 11.30
N LEU A 384 -5.28 4.60 10.61
CA LEU A 384 -6.51 4.05 11.16
C LEU A 384 -6.28 2.63 11.71
N SER A 385 -7.04 2.22 12.71
CA SER A 385 -7.28 0.81 13.02
C SER A 385 -8.15 0.18 11.91
N PRO A 386 -8.19 -1.17 11.78
CA PRO A 386 -9.07 -1.82 10.82
C PRO A 386 -10.54 -1.45 11.00
N GLU A 387 -10.98 -1.29 12.24
CA GLU A 387 -12.35 -0.91 12.59
C GLU A 387 -12.64 0.55 12.26
N ALA A 388 -11.76 1.47 12.64
CA ALA A 388 -11.87 2.88 12.24
C ALA A 388 -11.86 3.06 10.71
N ALA A 389 -11.10 2.23 9.99
CA ALA A 389 -11.09 2.22 8.53
C ALA A 389 -12.44 1.77 7.95
N ARG A 390 -13.15 0.81 8.56
CA ARG A 390 -14.52 0.42 8.16
C ARG A 390 -15.49 1.56 8.38
N ILE A 391 -15.50 2.11 9.60
CA ILE A 391 -16.37 3.24 9.96
C ILE A 391 -16.14 4.43 9.03
N PHE A 392 -14.89 4.81 8.77
CA PHE A 392 -14.57 5.89 7.82
C PHE A 392 -15.08 5.62 6.40
N LEU A 393 -15.05 4.36 5.94
CA LEU A 393 -15.54 3.98 4.61
C LEU A 393 -17.06 3.95 4.52
N GLU A 394 -17.76 3.82 5.65
CA GLU A 394 -19.21 3.95 5.76
C GLU A 394 -19.65 5.43 5.82
N MET A 395 -18.83 6.32 6.39
CA MET A 395 -19.09 7.76 6.40
C MET A 395 -19.16 8.34 4.98
N GLU A 396 -20.24 9.05 4.64
CA GLU A 396 -20.42 9.71 3.34
C GLU A 396 -19.30 10.76 3.08
N PRO A 397 -18.85 10.95 1.83
CA PRO A 397 -17.93 12.04 1.50
C PRO A 397 -18.56 13.40 1.86
N GLY A 398 -17.92 14.13 2.77
CA GLY A 398 -18.50 15.35 3.36
C GLY A 398 -18.67 16.55 2.43
N ASP A 399 -18.31 16.47 1.15
CA ASP A 399 -18.49 17.63 0.26
C ASP A 399 -18.83 17.25 -1.18
N ALA A 400 -19.61 18.11 -1.83
CA ALA A 400 -20.06 17.93 -3.21
C ALA A 400 -18.96 18.21 -4.26
N ARG A 401 -17.72 18.53 -3.85
CA ARG A 401 -16.66 18.86 -4.81
C ARG A 401 -16.21 17.60 -5.49
N VAL A 402 -16.11 17.71 -6.81
CA VAL A 402 -15.46 16.69 -7.62
C VAL A 402 -13.97 16.73 -7.37
N ALA A 403 -13.30 15.59 -7.53
CA ALA A 403 -11.85 15.62 -7.48
C ALA A 403 -11.25 16.45 -8.64
N HIS A 404 -9.94 16.64 -8.66
CA HIS A 404 -9.29 17.49 -9.65
C HIS A 404 -8.81 16.67 -10.87
N THR A 405 -9.70 16.07 -11.66
CA THR A 405 -9.33 15.54 -13.00
C THR A 405 -10.42 15.62 -14.07
N ARG A 406 -10.08 15.20 -15.30
CA ARG A 406 -10.90 15.29 -16.53
C ARG A 406 -11.42 13.96 -17.12
N ARG A 407 -11.20 12.80 -16.48
CA ARG A 407 -11.35 11.44 -17.07
C ARG A 407 -12.57 10.61 -16.58
N THR A 408 -13.80 11.03 -16.81
CA THR A 408 -15.06 10.39 -16.33
C THR A 408 -15.05 8.86 -16.09
N ARG A 409 -15.74 8.37 -15.03
CA ARG A 409 -16.09 6.94 -14.91
C ARG A 409 -17.45 6.71 -15.50
N ARG A 410 -17.57 5.57 -16.19
CA ARG A 410 -18.85 5.00 -16.56
C ARG A 410 -19.53 4.47 -15.31
N VAL A 411 -20.63 5.09 -14.92
CA VAL A 411 -21.43 4.76 -13.75
C VAL A 411 -22.86 4.55 -14.22
N ARG A 412 -23.50 3.49 -13.72
CA ARG A 412 -24.92 3.28 -13.99
C ARG A 412 -25.72 4.35 -13.27
N ASN A 413 -26.48 5.14 -14.02
CA ASN A 413 -27.43 6.07 -13.46
C ASN A 413 -28.58 5.26 -12.83
N LYS A 414 -28.82 5.47 -11.53
CA LYS A 414 -29.82 4.70 -10.77
C LYS A 414 -31.26 5.06 -11.14
N VAL A 415 -31.49 6.23 -11.73
CA VAL A 415 -32.81 6.72 -12.14
C VAL A 415 -33.13 6.28 -13.57
N THR A 416 -32.18 6.45 -14.51
CA THR A 416 -32.41 6.14 -15.93
C THR A 416 -31.99 4.71 -16.30
N GLY A 417 -31.22 4.02 -15.46
CA GLY A 417 -30.69 2.68 -15.71
C GLY A 417 -29.54 2.62 -16.72
N VAL A 418 -29.22 3.74 -17.38
CA VAL A 418 -28.22 3.86 -18.46
C VAL A 418 -26.82 4.09 -17.88
N MET A 419 -25.80 3.62 -18.60
CA MET A 419 -24.40 3.87 -18.27
C MET A 419 -23.98 5.27 -18.72
N GLU A 420 -23.64 6.14 -17.77
CA GLU A 420 -23.25 7.54 -18.01
C GLU A 420 -21.83 7.81 -17.53
N ASP A 421 -21.14 8.74 -18.20
CA ASP A 421 -19.79 9.17 -17.84
C ASP A 421 -19.84 10.31 -16.81
N ARG A 422 -19.44 10.04 -15.55
CA ARG A 422 -19.51 11.01 -14.45
C ARG A 422 -18.14 11.34 -13.85
N LEU A 423 -17.96 12.60 -13.46
CA LEU A 423 -16.87 13.05 -12.59
C LEU A 423 -16.99 12.39 -11.19
N PRO A 424 -15.89 11.97 -10.55
CA PRO A 424 -15.84 11.29 -9.27
C PRO A 424 -15.76 12.28 -8.10
N ALA A 425 -16.11 11.82 -6.91
CA ALA A 425 -16.01 12.63 -5.71
C ALA A 425 -14.55 12.97 -5.36
N ARG A 426 -14.37 13.95 -4.47
CA ARG A 426 -13.06 14.19 -3.84
C ARG A 426 -12.65 12.97 -3.02
N LEU A 427 -11.36 12.64 -3.02
CA LEU A 427 -10.74 11.62 -2.14
C LEU A 427 -11.21 10.17 -2.28
N THR A 428 -12.17 9.88 -3.14
CA THR A 428 -12.40 8.59 -3.82
C THR A 428 -11.21 7.62 -3.82
N GLU A 429 -10.08 8.01 -4.41
CA GLU A 429 -8.96 7.10 -4.62
C GLU A 429 -8.27 6.71 -3.32
N MET A 430 -8.29 7.62 -2.36
CA MET A 430 -7.78 7.39 -1.02
C MET A 430 -8.72 6.44 -0.27
N ARG A 431 -10.04 6.55 -0.46
CA ARG A 431 -11.02 5.59 0.09
C ARG A 431 -10.82 4.20 -0.51
N SER A 432 -10.71 4.08 -1.84
CA SER A 432 -10.38 2.80 -2.48
C SER A 432 -9.04 2.22 -2.01
N PHE A 433 -8.06 3.10 -1.76
CA PHE A 433 -6.79 2.69 -1.19
C PHE A 433 -6.95 2.16 0.24
N ILE A 434 -7.71 2.84 1.11
CA ILE A 434 -7.96 2.40 2.49
C ILE A 434 -8.65 1.02 2.47
N HIS A 435 -9.72 0.86 1.69
CA HIS A 435 -10.41 -0.42 1.52
C HIS A 435 -9.45 -1.56 1.12
N ALA A 436 -8.59 -1.33 0.12
CA ALA A 436 -7.64 -2.33 -0.34
C ALA A 436 -6.51 -2.63 0.67
N VAL A 437 -6.14 -1.66 1.51
CA VAL A 437 -4.99 -1.76 2.41
C VAL A 437 -5.34 -2.34 3.78
N TYR A 438 -6.61 -2.21 4.17
CA TYR A 438 -7.18 -2.81 5.37
C TYR A 438 -7.92 -4.11 5.08
N GLU A 439 -8.01 -4.54 3.82
CA GLU A 439 -8.68 -5.80 3.41
C GLU A 439 -10.15 -5.82 3.89
N ILE A 440 -10.82 -4.68 3.76
CA ILE A 440 -12.25 -4.49 4.09
C ILE A 440 -13.12 -5.06 2.97
#